data_AF-A0A0S8J0L6-F1
#
_entry.id   AF-A0A0S8J0L6-F1
#
_cell.length_a   1.000
_cell.length_b   1.000
_cell.length_c   1.000
_cell.angle_alpha   90.00
_cell.angle_beta   90.00
_cell.angle_gamma   90.00
#
_symmetry.space_group_name_H-M   'P 1'
#
loop_
_entity.id
_entity.type
_entity.pdbx_description
1 polymer ?
#
loop_
_entity_poly.entity_id
_entity_poly.type
_entity_poly.pdbx_seq_one_letter_code
_entity_poly.pdbx_strand_id
1 'polypeptide(L)'
;MMGKRKTQNRKSILREYVESFAIALVLALIVKCSVVEAYKIPSSSMEDTLLVGDFLLANKFIYGSKVPLIPAHLPALAEPKPGDIVIFKYPLNPKVNYIKRCVATEGQIVEIKNKVLYVDGKKVSDPANGKYTDPRVRDGNRDNYGPYRVPKGYIFMMGDNRDNSSDSRFWGPLDRSLVLGKAMIIHWSWKPDPNSPGFVWYNPISILEWTGYNIIHFPWRVRWNRVGDIIR
;
A
#
# COMPACT_ATOMS: atom_id res chain seq x y z
N MET A 1 -20.01 -12.82 -68.24
CA MET A 1 -19.43 -12.09 -67.10
C MET A 1 -19.38 -13.02 -65.89
N MET A 2 -18.20 -13.53 -65.54
CA MET A 2 -18.03 -14.54 -64.48
C MET A 2 -17.75 -13.83 -63.15
N GLY A 3 -18.72 -13.85 -62.24
CA GLY A 3 -18.59 -13.25 -60.91
C GLY A 3 -17.65 -14.07 -60.02
N LYS A 4 -16.50 -13.50 -59.65
CA LYS A 4 -15.61 -14.08 -58.64
C LYS A 4 -16.33 -14.11 -57.28
N ARG A 5 -16.79 -15.29 -56.84
CA ARG A 5 -17.18 -15.53 -55.45
C ARG A 5 -15.95 -15.35 -54.55
N LYS A 6 -15.96 -14.33 -53.70
CA LYS A 6 -14.98 -14.17 -52.61
C LYS A 6 -15.13 -15.36 -51.66
N THR A 7 -14.14 -16.25 -51.66
CA THR A 7 -14.00 -17.30 -50.64
C THR A 7 -13.71 -16.63 -49.30
N GLN A 8 -14.73 -16.55 -48.44
CA GLN A 8 -14.52 -16.21 -47.03
C GLN A 8 -13.75 -17.36 -46.39
N ASN A 9 -12.45 -17.16 -46.17
CA ASN A 9 -11.61 -18.04 -45.37
C ASN A 9 -12.16 -18.07 -43.94
N ARG A 10 -12.90 -19.11 -43.58
CA ARG A 10 -13.26 -19.39 -42.18
C ARG A 10 -11.95 -19.63 -41.42
N LYS A 11 -11.69 -18.83 -40.38
CA LYS A 11 -10.54 -19.04 -39.50
C LYS A 11 -10.62 -20.46 -38.92
N SER A 12 -9.47 -21.12 -38.77
CA SER A 12 -9.39 -22.41 -38.07
C SER A 12 -9.90 -22.23 -36.64
N ILE A 13 -10.76 -23.14 -36.17
CA ILE A 13 -11.33 -23.14 -34.81
C ILE A 13 -10.22 -23.01 -33.74
N LEU A 14 -9.08 -23.66 -33.96
CA LEU A 14 -7.92 -23.57 -33.06
C LEU A 14 -7.38 -22.13 -32.96
N ARG A 15 -7.37 -21.39 -34.07
CA ARG A 15 -6.92 -19.99 -34.10
C ARG A 15 -7.85 -19.08 -33.31
N GLU A 16 -9.16 -19.31 -33.34
CA GLU A 16 -10.13 -18.52 -32.57
C GLU A 16 -9.97 -18.75 -31.07
N TYR A 17 -9.73 -20.00 -30.63
CA TYR A 17 -9.41 -20.30 -29.23
C TYR A 17 -8.10 -19.64 -28.79
N VAL A 18 -7.06 -19.71 -29.61
CA VAL A 18 -5.76 -19.08 -29.31
C VAL A 18 -5.88 -17.55 -29.26
N GLU A 19 -6.59 -16.93 -30.21
CA GLU A 19 -6.84 -15.48 -30.22
C GLU A 19 -7.61 -15.05 -28.96
N SER A 20 -8.64 -15.79 -28.57
CA SER A 20 -9.45 -15.49 -27.38
C SER A 20 -8.64 -15.63 -26.09
N PHE A 21 -7.84 -16.70 -25.98
CA PHE A 21 -6.97 -16.91 -24.84
C PHE A 21 -5.88 -15.83 -24.76
N ALA A 22 -5.29 -15.44 -25.88
CA ALA A 22 -4.30 -14.37 -25.94
C ALA A 22 -4.90 -13.03 -25.50
N ILE A 23 -6.10 -12.69 -25.95
CA ILE A 23 -6.81 -11.47 -25.52
C ILE A 23 -7.09 -11.53 -24.01
N ALA A 24 -7.60 -12.65 -23.50
CA ALA A 24 -7.86 -12.83 -22.06
C ALA A 24 -6.57 -12.69 -21.23
N LEU A 25 -5.46 -13.26 -21.70
CA LEU A 25 -4.15 -13.16 -21.06
C LEU A 25 -3.64 -11.71 -21.06
N VAL A 26 -3.74 -11.00 -22.19
CA VAL A 26 -3.35 -9.58 -22.28
C VAL A 26 -4.20 -8.72 -21.34
N LEU A 27 -5.52 -8.92 -21.32
CA LEU A 27 -6.41 -8.22 -20.39
C LEU A 27 -6.06 -8.53 -18.93
N ALA A 28 -5.82 -9.79 -18.59
CA ALA A 28 -5.42 -10.19 -17.25
C ALA A 28 -4.09 -9.55 -16.83
N LEU A 29 -3.11 -9.45 -17.73
CA LEU A 29 -1.83 -8.77 -17.49
C LEU A 29 -2.03 -7.26 -17.30
N ILE A 30 -2.87 -6.61 -18.11
CA ILE A 30 -3.22 -5.19 -17.93
C ILE A 30 -3.85 -4.98 -16.56
N VAL A 31 -4.86 -5.75 -16.18
CA VAL A 31 -5.53 -5.62 -14.88
C VAL A 31 -4.54 -5.86 -13.73
N LYS A 32 -3.75 -6.94 -13.81
CA LYS A 32 -2.79 -7.34 -12.77
C LYS A 32 -1.67 -6.32 -12.57
N CYS A 33 -1.23 -5.67 -13.63
CA CYS A 33 -0.10 -4.75 -13.53
C CYS A 33 -0.53 -3.29 -13.32
N SER A 34 -1.72 -2.91 -13.77
CA SER A 34 -2.12 -1.49 -13.83
C SER A 34 -3.06 -1.04 -12.72
N VAL A 35 -3.85 -1.95 -12.12
CA VAL A 35 -4.99 -1.53 -11.28
C VAL A 35 -4.76 -1.80 -9.80
N VAL A 36 -4.51 -3.06 -9.41
CA VAL A 36 -4.48 -3.47 -8.00
C VAL A 36 -3.24 -4.29 -7.69
N GLU A 37 -2.53 -3.92 -6.62
CA GLU A 37 -1.47 -4.75 -6.04
C GLU A 37 -1.77 -5.09 -4.58
N ALA A 38 -1.41 -6.31 -4.18
CA ALA A 38 -1.54 -6.79 -2.81
C ALA A 38 -0.27 -6.50 -2.00
N TYR A 39 -0.42 -5.92 -0.81
CA TYR A 39 0.66 -5.61 0.11
C TYR A 39 0.38 -6.22 1.48
N LYS A 40 1.41 -6.75 2.15
CA LYS A 40 1.33 -7.20 3.54
C LYS A 40 1.86 -6.12 4.48
N ILE A 41 1.21 -5.89 5.61
CA ILE A 41 1.65 -4.95 6.65
C ILE A 41 2.59 -5.66 7.64
N PRO A 42 3.88 -5.26 7.71
CA PRO A 42 4.86 -5.91 8.58
C PRO A 42 5.13 -5.14 9.89
N SER A 43 4.67 -3.89 10.02
CA SER A 43 5.04 -2.99 11.13
C SER A 43 3.82 -2.32 11.76
N SER A 44 3.96 -1.85 13.01
CA SER A 44 2.92 -1.18 13.80
C SER A 44 2.91 0.34 13.68
N SER A 45 3.61 0.92 12.69
CA SER A 45 3.67 2.39 12.50
C SER A 45 2.34 3.03 12.09
N MET A 46 1.42 2.22 11.57
CA MET A 46 0.05 2.60 11.22
C MET A 46 -0.98 1.87 12.10
N GLU A 47 -0.55 1.32 13.25
CA GLU A 47 -1.40 0.48 14.12
C GLU A 47 -2.68 1.20 14.54
N ASP A 48 -3.75 0.42 14.79
CA ASP A 48 -5.16 0.80 14.94
C ASP A 48 -5.85 1.15 13.61
N THR A 49 -5.14 1.77 12.66
CA THR A 49 -5.62 1.86 11.26
C THR A 49 -5.32 0.60 10.48
N LEU A 50 -4.04 0.19 10.47
CA LEU A 50 -3.49 -0.96 9.77
C LEU A 50 -2.64 -1.78 10.74
N LEU A 51 -3.04 -3.02 10.95
CA LEU A 51 -2.44 -3.91 11.92
C LEU A 51 -1.45 -4.86 11.26
N VAL A 52 -0.45 -5.31 12.03
CA VAL A 52 0.53 -6.29 11.53
C VAL A 52 -0.19 -7.57 11.11
N GLY A 53 0.06 -8.01 9.88
CA GLY A 53 -0.62 -9.15 9.27
C GLY A 53 -1.91 -8.80 8.52
N ASP A 54 -2.25 -7.53 8.38
CA ASP A 54 -3.22 -7.08 7.36
C ASP A 54 -2.61 -7.22 5.96
N PHE A 55 -3.46 -7.57 5.00
CA PHE A 55 -3.16 -7.62 3.58
C PHE A 55 -4.08 -6.65 2.86
N LEU A 56 -3.47 -5.71 2.12
CA LEU A 56 -4.13 -4.57 1.52
C LEU A 56 -4.15 -4.70 0.01
N LEU A 57 -5.24 -4.28 -0.60
CA LEU A 57 -5.30 -3.95 -2.02
C LEU A 57 -5.05 -2.46 -2.19
N ALA A 58 -4.09 -2.12 -3.05
CA ALA A 58 -3.72 -0.75 -3.34
C ALA A 58 -4.02 -0.37 -4.78
N ASN A 59 -4.55 0.84 -4.98
CA ASN A 59 -4.73 1.44 -6.29
C ASN A 59 -3.39 1.98 -6.80
N LYS A 60 -2.82 1.33 -7.81
CA LYS A 60 -1.60 1.82 -8.48
C LYS A 60 -1.88 2.90 -9.52
N PHE A 61 -3.07 2.86 -10.12
CA PHE A 61 -3.42 3.69 -11.26
C PHE A 61 -3.53 5.17 -10.91
N ILE A 62 -4.05 5.46 -9.71
CA ILE A 62 -4.41 6.82 -9.32
C ILE A 62 -3.23 7.80 -9.33
N TYR A 63 -2.01 7.33 -9.06
CA TYR A 63 -0.79 8.15 -8.97
C TYR A 63 0.22 7.91 -10.11
N GLY A 64 -0.24 7.33 -11.22
CA GLY A 64 0.60 7.12 -12.42
C GLY A 64 1.33 5.79 -12.41
N SER A 65 0.60 4.71 -12.70
CA SER A 65 1.14 3.35 -12.67
C SER A 65 2.18 3.10 -13.76
N LYS A 66 3.20 2.31 -13.43
CA LYS A 66 4.17 1.82 -14.41
C LYS A 66 3.49 0.88 -15.40
N VAL A 67 3.74 1.10 -16.69
CA VAL A 67 3.25 0.23 -17.75
C VAL A 67 3.98 -1.12 -17.69
N PRO A 68 3.30 -2.25 -17.88
CA PRO A 68 3.94 -3.56 -17.87
C PRO A 68 4.91 -3.64 -19.05
N LEU A 69 6.09 -4.25 -18.84
CA LEU A 69 7.08 -4.54 -19.89
C LEU A 69 7.72 -3.31 -20.57
N ILE A 70 7.27 -2.09 -20.28
CA ILE A 70 7.75 -0.84 -20.91
C ILE A 70 8.23 0.12 -19.81
N PRO A 71 9.35 0.83 -19.98
CA PRO A 71 9.82 1.86 -19.04
C PRO A 71 9.01 3.16 -19.17
N ALA A 72 7.67 3.07 -19.16
CA ALA A 72 6.76 4.20 -19.23
C ALA A 72 5.84 4.23 -18.01
N HIS A 73 5.38 5.43 -17.64
CA HIS A 73 4.35 5.62 -16.63
C HIS A 73 3.09 6.14 -17.30
N LEU A 74 1.94 5.67 -16.84
CA LEU A 74 0.66 6.28 -17.19
C LEU A 74 0.57 7.65 -16.50
N PRO A 75 -0.17 8.61 -17.09
CA PRO A 75 -0.41 9.88 -16.43
C PRO A 75 -1.12 9.64 -15.10
N ALA A 76 -0.70 10.37 -14.06
CA ALA A 76 -1.38 10.34 -12.77
C ALA A 76 -2.79 10.93 -12.93
N LEU A 77 -3.81 10.21 -12.46
CA LEU A 77 -5.18 10.70 -12.47
C LEU A 77 -5.44 11.72 -11.35
N ALA A 78 -4.70 11.60 -10.25
CA ALA A 78 -4.77 12.49 -9.12
C ALA A 78 -3.40 12.60 -8.45
N GLU A 79 -3.25 13.62 -7.63
CA GLU A 79 -2.12 13.77 -6.72
C GLU A 79 -2.50 13.25 -5.33
N PRO A 80 -1.54 12.72 -4.54
CA PRO A 80 -1.79 12.38 -3.14
C PRO A 80 -2.27 13.60 -2.35
N LYS A 81 -3.33 13.43 -1.57
CA LYS A 81 -3.92 14.51 -0.78
C LYS A 81 -3.70 14.27 0.72
N PRO A 82 -3.71 15.33 1.54
CA PRO A 82 -3.76 15.17 2.99
C PRO A 82 -4.89 14.22 3.41
N GLY A 83 -4.57 13.26 4.26
CA GLY A 83 -5.46 12.17 4.67
C GLY A 83 -5.22 10.87 3.92
N ASP A 84 -4.66 10.88 2.70
CA ASP A 84 -4.46 9.63 1.95
C ASP A 84 -3.43 8.72 2.59
N ILE A 85 -3.73 7.42 2.68
CA ILE A 85 -2.74 6.40 3.05
C ILE A 85 -2.04 5.92 1.78
N VAL A 86 -0.74 6.21 1.73
CA VAL A 86 0.07 6.04 0.53
C VAL A 86 1.14 4.99 0.77
N ILE A 87 1.30 4.11 -0.21
CA ILE A 87 2.37 3.13 -0.28
C ILE A 87 3.45 3.69 -1.20
N PHE A 88 4.71 3.62 -0.78
CA PHE A 88 5.84 4.20 -1.50
C PHE A 88 7.13 3.43 -1.22
N LYS A 89 8.13 3.62 -2.09
CA LYS A 89 9.48 3.13 -1.85
C LYS A 89 10.18 4.01 -0.81
N TYR A 90 10.76 3.40 0.21
CA TYR A 90 11.46 4.12 1.26
C TYR A 90 12.67 4.90 0.66
N PRO A 91 12.77 6.23 0.83
CA PRO A 91 13.77 7.03 0.14
C PRO A 91 15.23 6.65 0.46
N LEU A 92 15.52 6.23 1.69
CA LEU A 92 16.88 5.84 2.08
C LEU A 92 17.24 4.39 1.68
N ASN A 93 16.23 3.55 1.38
CA ASN A 93 16.43 2.22 0.84
C ASN A 93 15.23 1.79 -0.04
N PRO A 94 15.28 2.07 -1.35
CA PRO A 94 14.16 1.81 -2.27
C PRO A 94 13.80 0.33 -2.48
N LYS A 95 14.56 -0.60 -1.88
CA LYS A 95 14.21 -2.04 -1.86
C LYS A 95 13.08 -2.35 -0.88
N VAL A 96 12.77 -1.43 0.03
CA VAL A 96 11.74 -1.58 1.05
C VAL A 96 10.59 -0.64 0.77
N ASN A 97 9.36 -1.14 0.87
CA ASN A 97 8.15 -0.34 0.73
C ASN A 97 7.64 0.09 2.10
N TYR A 98 7.27 1.36 2.22
CA TYR A 98 6.66 1.95 3.40
C TYR A 98 5.21 2.33 3.09
N ILE A 99 4.41 2.39 4.15
CA ILE A 99 3.03 2.90 4.11
C ILE A 99 2.86 3.91 5.24
N LYS A 100 2.34 5.09 4.91
CA LYS A 100 2.12 6.21 5.82
C LYS A 100 0.93 7.04 5.35
N ARG A 101 0.42 7.93 6.21
CA ARG A 101 -0.58 8.93 5.87
C ARG A 101 0.09 10.20 5.35
N CYS A 102 -0.37 10.71 4.21
CA CYS A 102 0.01 12.04 3.73
C CYS A 102 -0.65 13.08 4.62
N VAL A 103 0.12 13.99 5.21
CA VAL A 103 -0.41 15.06 6.08
C VAL A 103 -0.30 16.44 5.45
N ALA A 104 0.65 16.63 4.53
CA ALA A 104 0.83 17.87 3.80
C ALA A 104 1.44 17.59 2.43
N THR A 105 1.20 18.51 1.50
CA THR A 105 1.62 18.43 0.10
C THR A 105 2.46 19.66 -0.26
N GLU A 106 2.96 19.70 -1.50
CA GLU A 106 3.83 20.76 -1.98
C GLU A 106 3.36 22.18 -1.63
N GLY A 107 4.30 23.02 -1.21
CA GLY A 107 4.06 24.42 -0.84
C GLY A 107 3.54 24.63 0.58
N GLN A 108 2.91 23.63 1.20
CA GLN A 108 2.40 23.72 2.56
C GLN A 108 3.52 23.75 3.60
N ILE A 109 3.26 24.39 4.75
CA ILE A 109 4.18 24.45 5.88
C ILE A 109 3.73 23.46 6.95
N VAL A 110 4.61 22.54 7.31
CA VAL A 110 4.41 21.60 8.41
C VAL A 110 5.16 22.09 9.65
N GLU A 111 4.47 22.11 10.78
CA GLU A 111 5.05 22.39 12.08
C GLU A 111 4.45 21.43 13.10
N ILE A 112 5.26 20.91 14.01
CA ILE A 112 4.81 20.09 15.13
C ILE A 112 5.29 20.77 16.40
N LYS A 113 4.38 21.03 17.33
CA LYS A 113 4.67 21.62 18.63
C LYS A 113 4.08 20.74 19.71
N ASN A 114 4.92 20.20 20.58
CA ASN A 114 4.51 19.35 21.69
C ASN A 114 3.53 18.25 21.24
N LYS A 115 3.92 17.47 20.22
CA LYS A 115 3.13 16.40 19.57
C LYS A 115 1.96 16.85 18.70
N VAL A 116 1.56 18.12 18.73
CA VAL A 116 0.42 18.62 17.94
C VAL A 116 0.90 19.05 16.55
N LEU A 117 0.27 18.49 15.51
CA LEU A 117 0.54 18.84 14.12
C LEU A 117 -0.21 20.11 13.70
N TYR A 118 0.52 21.01 13.05
CA TYR A 118 0.00 22.20 12.39
C TYR A 118 0.40 22.16 10.92
N VAL A 119 -0.53 22.47 10.03
CA VAL A 119 -0.30 22.64 8.60
C VAL A 119 -0.79 24.02 8.20
N ASP A 120 0.09 24.82 7.58
CA ASP A 120 -0.16 26.22 7.24
C ASP A 120 -0.66 27.05 8.45
N GLY A 121 -0.07 26.78 9.63
CA GLY A 121 -0.42 27.42 10.90
C GLY A 121 -1.74 26.94 11.53
N LYS A 122 -2.50 26.08 10.85
CA LYS A 122 -3.76 25.53 11.38
C LYS A 122 -3.51 24.20 12.06
N LYS A 123 -4.05 24.03 13.27
CA LYS A 123 -4.03 22.74 13.97
C LYS A 123 -4.76 21.69 13.13
N VAL A 124 -4.09 20.57 12.88
CA VAL A 124 -4.68 19.41 12.19
C VAL A 124 -5.12 18.40 13.24
N SER A 125 -6.39 17.99 13.18
CA SER A 125 -6.90 16.90 14.01
C SER A 125 -6.23 15.59 13.63
N ASP A 126 -5.95 14.75 14.62
CA ASP A 126 -5.44 13.41 14.36
C ASP A 126 -6.50 12.56 13.64
N PRO A 127 -6.06 11.60 12.81
CA PRO A 127 -6.99 10.64 12.22
C PRO A 127 -7.70 9.86 13.33
N ALA A 128 -8.89 9.31 13.04
CA ALA A 128 -9.72 8.63 14.04
C ALA A 128 -9.00 7.51 14.81
N ASN A 129 -8.05 6.85 14.14
CA ASN A 129 -7.23 5.77 14.70
C ASN A 129 -5.77 6.20 14.94
N GLY A 130 -5.51 7.51 14.96
CA GLY A 130 -4.21 8.07 15.33
C GLY A 130 -3.98 7.95 16.83
N LYS A 131 -2.77 7.56 17.24
CA LYS A 131 -2.44 7.40 18.67
C LYS A 131 -1.06 7.94 19.03
N TYR A 132 -0.95 8.26 20.31
CA TYR A 132 0.28 8.60 21.01
C TYR A 132 0.46 7.59 22.15
N THR A 133 1.56 6.84 22.12
CA THR A 133 1.85 5.80 23.11
C THR A 133 2.74 6.30 24.24
N ASP A 134 3.43 7.43 24.06
CA ASP A 134 4.25 8.08 25.07
C ASP A 134 3.59 9.39 25.51
N PRO A 135 3.09 9.49 26.76
CA PRO A 135 2.41 10.71 27.22
C PRO A 135 3.37 11.90 27.40
N ARG A 136 4.68 11.66 27.45
CA ARG A 136 5.69 12.71 27.61
C ARG A 136 6.02 13.35 26.28
N VAL A 137 6.18 14.67 26.30
CA VAL A 137 6.83 15.41 25.22
C VAL A 137 8.34 15.21 25.33
N ARG A 138 8.99 14.88 24.21
CA ARG A 138 10.45 14.80 24.10
C ARG A 138 10.98 15.94 23.26
N ASP A 139 12.18 16.37 23.60
CA ASP A 139 12.93 17.27 22.74
C ASP A 139 13.40 16.53 21.48
N GLY A 140 13.11 17.12 20.31
CA GLY A 140 13.50 16.59 19.00
C GLY A 140 12.35 16.38 18.02
N ASN A 141 12.72 16.03 16.78
CA ASN A 141 11.84 15.99 15.61
C ASN A 141 10.57 15.13 15.75
N ARG A 142 10.56 14.15 16.67
CA ARG A 142 9.38 13.31 16.92
C ARG A 142 8.19 14.15 17.37
N ASP A 143 8.41 15.05 18.32
CA ASP A 143 7.35 15.81 19.01
C ASP A 143 7.44 17.32 18.73
N ASN A 144 8.57 17.80 18.21
CA ASN A 144 8.81 19.19 17.86
C ASN A 144 9.56 19.27 16.52
N TYR A 145 8.90 19.73 15.47
CA TYR A 145 9.44 19.74 14.10
C TYR A 145 9.06 21.02 13.36
N GLY A 146 9.96 21.50 12.51
CA GLY A 146 9.69 22.65 11.66
C GLY A 146 9.71 24.00 12.42
N PRO A 147 9.11 25.06 11.85
CA PRO A 147 8.31 25.05 10.61
C PRO A 147 9.13 24.64 9.38
N TYR A 148 8.54 23.82 8.50
CA TYR A 148 9.19 23.29 7.31
C TYR A 148 8.25 23.39 6.10
N ARG A 149 8.70 24.04 5.03
CA ARG A 149 7.93 24.13 3.78
C ARG A 149 8.18 22.90 2.92
N VAL A 150 7.13 22.17 2.56
CA VAL A 150 7.21 21.00 1.68
C VAL A 150 7.61 21.47 0.27
N PRO A 151 8.71 20.96 -0.32
CA PRO A 151 9.13 21.36 -1.65
C PRO A 151 8.14 20.94 -2.75
N LYS A 152 8.22 21.61 -3.91
CA LYS A 152 7.50 21.19 -5.12
C LYS A 152 7.90 19.77 -5.49
N GLY A 153 6.95 18.90 -5.83
CA GLY A 153 7.27 17.50 -6.12
C GLY A 153 7.26 16.58 -4.91
N TYR A 154 7.08 17.09 -3.70
CA TYR A 154 7.19 16.31 -2.47
C TYR A 154 5.89 16.32 -1.65
N ILE A 155 5.76 15.32 -0.79
CA ILE A 155 4.68 15.19 0.21
C ILE A 155 5.27 14.88 1.59
N PHE A 156 4.62 15.33 2.65
CA PHE A 156 5.01 15.03 4.02
C PHE A 156 4.18 13.87 4.57
N MET A 157 4.86 12.83 5.02
CA MET A 157 4.25 11.56 5.41
C MET A 157 4.41 11.31 6.91
N MET A 158 3.35 10.89 7.59
CA MET A 158 3.38 10.53 9.02
C MET A 158 2.66 9.22 9.28
N GLY A 159 3.11 8.46 10.28
CA GLY A 159 2.41 7.27 10.75
C GLY A 159 1.26 7.63 11.71
N ASP A 160 0.20 6.83 11.71
CA ASP A 160 -0.91 7.01 12.63
C ASP A 160 -0.50 6.65 14.08
N ASN A 161 0.47 5.75 14.26
CA ASN A 161 1.13 5.52 15.54
C ASN A 161 2.28 6.52 15.72
N ARG A 162 1.93 7.74 16.17
CA ARG A 162 2.79 8.94 16.11
C ARG A 162 4.10 8.79 16.87
N ASP A 163 4.12 8.03 17.95
CA ASP A 163 5.33 7.82 18.77
C ASP A 163 6.19 6.64 18.32
N ASN A 164 5.65 5.77 17.45
CA ASN A 164 6.31 4.56 16.97
C ASN A 164 6.29 4.48 15.43
N SER A 165 6.72 5.56 14.78
CA SER A 165 6.75 5.66 13.32
C SER A 165 8.02 6.33 12.82
N SER A 166 8.77 5.62 11.99
CA SER A 166 9.84 6.22 11.18
C SER A 166 9.23 6.82 9.91
N ASP A 167 9.04 8.13 9.92
CA ASP A 167 8.34 8.90 8.88
C ASP A 167 9.05 10.24 8.58
N SER A 168 8.39 11.16 7.86
CA SER A 168 9.05 12.36 7.30
C SER A 168 9.68 13.29 8.35
N ARG A 169 9.30 13.15 9.64
CA ARG A 169 9.98 13.83 10.75
C ARG A 169 11.47 13.45 10.87
N PHE A 170 11.82 12.25 10.43
CA PHE A 170 13.17 11.69 10.57
C PHE A 170 13.96 11.67 9.26
N TRP A 171 13.31 11.35 8.13
CA TRP A 171 13.97 11.21 6.83
C TRP A 171 13.59 12.31 5.82
N GLY A 172 12.85 13.34 6.23
CA GLY A 172 12.44 14.44 5.38
C GLY A 172 11.19 14.17 4.54
N PRO A 173 10.76 15.09 3.67
CA PRO A 173 9.59 14.87 2.83
C PRO A 173 9.87 13.80 1.76
N LEU A 174 8.83 13.14 1.28
CA LEU A 174 8.88 12.09 0.27
C LEU A 174 8.74 12.67 -1.14
N ASP A 175 9.65 12.30 -2.05
CA ASP A 175 9.51 12.57 -3.48
C ASP A 175 8.30 11.79 -4.04
N ARG A 176 7.36 12.49 -4.70
CA ARG A 176 6.14 11.90 -5.27
C ARG A 176 6.44 10.79 -6.28
N SER A 177 7.58 10.81 -6.95
CA SER A 177 7.98 9.76 -7.91
C SER A 177 8.23 8.40 -7.26
N LEU A 178 8.41 8.35 -5.93
CA LEU A 178 8.56 7.11 -5.17
C LEU A 178 7.22 6.48 -4.76
N VAL A 179 6.10 7.16 -5.01
CA VAL A 179 4.76 6.67 -4.70
C VAL A 179 4.40 5.48 -5.58
N LEU A 180 3.89 4.42 -4.96
CA LEU A 180 3.47 3.19 -5.62
C LEU A 180 1.95 3.07 -5.75
N GLY A 181 1.19 3.67 -4.83
CA GLY A 181 -0.27 3.65 -4.88
C GLY A 181 -0.96 4.10 -3.60
N LYS A 182 -2.29 4.20 -3.67
CA LYS A 182 -3.16 4.48 -2.52
C LYS A 182 -3.71 3.19 -1.93
N ALA A 183 -3.59 3.00 -0.62
CA ALA A 183 -4.22 1.86 0.06
C ALA A 183 -5.75 2.00 0.01
N MET A 184 -6.48 0.94 -0.38
CA MET A 184 -7.93 0.98 -0.55
C MET A 184 -8.69 0.09 0.42
N ILE A 185 -8.36 -1.21 0.44
CA ILE A 185 -9.19 -2.25 1.10
C ILE A 185 -8.28 -3.22 1.82
N ILE A 186 -8.65 -3.63 3.03
CA ILE A 186 -8.06 -4.78 3.71
C ILE A 186 -8.75 -6.04 3.17
N HIS A 187 -8.12 -6.77 2.25
CA HIS A 187 -8.75 -7.97 1.66
C HIS A 187 -8.53 -9.23 2.48
N TRP A 188 -7.55 -9.22 3.38
CA TRP A 188 -7.30 -10.30 4.32
C TRP A 188 -6.63 -9.77 5.58
N SER A 189 -6.90 -10.40 6.72
CA SER A 189 -6.32 -9.95 7.99
C SER A 189 -6.05 -11.15 8.89
N TRP A 190 -4.79 -11.32 9.26
CA TRP A 190 -4.31 -12.47 10.02
C TRP A 190 -3.54 -12.02 11.25
N LYS A 191 -3.87 -12.54 12.44
CA LYS A 191 -3.14 -12.27 13.67
C LYS A 191 -1.88 -13.14 13.73
N PRO A 192 -0.66 -12.57 13.70
CA PRO A 192 0.56 -13.32 13.94
C PRO A 192 0.53 -13.96 15.33
N ASP A 193 1.06 -15.17 15.43
CA ASP A 193 1.12 -15.94 16.67
C ASP A 193 2.58 -16.37 16.87
N PRO A 194 3.28 -15.79 17.86
CA PRO A 194 4.66 -16.17 18.18
C PRO A 194 4.81 -17.63 18.62
N ASN A 195 3.74 -18.26 19.11
CA ASN A 195 3.75 -19.64 19.62
C ASN A 195 3.39 -20.67 18.54
N SER A 196 3.11 -20.23 17.31
CA SER A 196 2.90 -21.15 16.19
C SER A 196 4.14 -22.03 16.00
N PRO A 197 4.00 -23.35 15.79
CA PRO A 197 5.12 -24.20 15.42
C PRO A 197 5.80 -23.65 14.16
N GLY A 198 7.12 -23.85 14.07
CA GLY A 198 7.89 -23.48 12.89
C GLY A 198 7.58 -24.41 11.71
N PHE A 199 7.72 -23.88 10.49
CA PHE A 199 7.64 -24.68 9.27
C PHE A 199 9.05 -25.07 8.79
N VAL A 200 9.36 -26.37 8.83
CA VAL A 200 10.63 -26.92 8.34
C VAL A 200 10.32 -27.92 7.22
N TRP A 201 10.59 -27.51 5.97
CA TRP A 201 10.11 -28.21 4.77
C TRP A 201 10.60 -29.66 4.62
N TYR A 202 11.74 -30.01 5.23
CA TYR A 202 12.32 -31.36 5.17
C TYR A 202 11.92 -32.27 6.34
N ASN A 203 11.23 -31.74 7.36
CA ASN A 203 10.77 -32.52 8.51
C ASN A 203 9.25 -32.77 8.39
N PRO A 204 8.81 -33.99 8.06
CA PRO A 204 7.39 -34.28 7.85
C PRO A 204 6.53 -34.08 9.11
N ILE A 205 7.10 -34.30 10.31
CA ILE A 205 6.40 -34.05 11.58
C ILE A 205 6.12 -32.55 11.73
N SER A 206 7.12 -31.70 11.43
CA SER A 206 6.96 -30.23 11.46
C SER A 206 5.88 -29.76 10.48
N ILE A 207 5.77 -30.37 9.29
CA ILE A 207 4.72 -30.04 8.33
C ILE A 207 3.33 -30.40 8.89
N LEU A 208 3.18 -31.57 9.48
CA LEU A 208 1.90 -32.02 10.06
C LEU A 208 1.49 -31.16 11.26
N GLU A 209 2.41 -30.89 12.18
CA GLU A 209 2.17 -30.02 13.33
C GLU A 209 1.81 -28.60 12.89
N TRP A 210 2.57 -28.03 11.95
CA TRP A 210 2.29 -26.71 11.40
C TRP A 210 0.95 -26.64 10.69
N THR A 211 0.65 -27.63 9.85
CA THR A 211 -0.60 -27.66 9.08
C THR A 211 -1.80 -27.88 9.99
N GLY A 212 -1.73 -28.86 10.90
CA GLY A 212 -2.77 -29.13 11.89
C GLY A 212 -3.02 -27.93 12.79
N TYR A 213 -1.95 -27.29 13.28
CA TYR A 213 -2.06 -26.06 14.07
C TYR A 213 -2.76 -24.95 13.29
N ASN A 214 -2.32 -24.66 12.06
CA ASN A 214 -2.91 -23.59 11.27
C ASN A 214 -4.36 -23.88 10.88
N ILE A 215 -4.74 -25.12 10.57
CA ILE A 215 -6.14 -25.48 10.26
C ILE A 215 -7.04 -25.25 11.48
N ILE A 216 -6.63 -25.75 12.66
CA ILE A 216 -7.41 -25.62 13.90
C ILE A 216 -7.53 -24.15 14.32
N HIS A 217 -6.43 -23.39 14.21
CA HIS A 217 -6.40 -22.00 14.65
C HIS A 217 -6.87 -21.00 13.58
N PHE A 218 -7.05 -21.44 12.33
CA PHE A 218 -7.40 -20.58 11.21
C PHE A 218 -8.60 -19.67 11.52
N PRO A 219 -9.76 -20.20 11.99
CA PRO A 219 -10.93 -19.35 12.21
C PRO A 219 -10.71 -18.26 13.27
N TRP A 220 -9.84 -18.53 14.25
CA TRP A 220 -9.56 -17.64 15.38
C TRP A 220 -8.43 -16.65 15.11
N ARG A 221 -7.55 -16.98 14.15
CA ARG A 221 -6.44 -16.11 13.73
C ARG A 221 -6.85 -15.13 12.64
N VAL A 222 -7.86 -15.46 11.84
CA VAL A 222 -8.44 -14.52 10.89
C VAL A 222 -9.23 -13.46 11.65
N ARG A 223 -8.89 -12.19 11.40
CA ARG A 223 -9.60 -11.05 11.96
C ARG A 223 -10.75 -10.70 11.02
N TRP A 224 -11.81 -11.50 11.07
CA TRP A 224 -12.96 -11.44 10.15
C TRP A 224 -13.61 -10.06 10.07
N ASN A 225 -13.66 -9.34 11.20
CA ASN A 225 -14.19 -7.99 11.29
C ASN A 225 -13.40 -6.94 10.51
N ARG A 226 -12.22 -7.28 9.96
CA ARG A 226 -11.39 -6.39 9.14
C ARG A 226 -11.41 -6.74 7.66
N VAL A 227 -11.94 -7.91 7.30
CA VAL A 227 -11.94 -8.37 5.92
C VAL A 227 -12.98 -7.59 5.13
N GLY A 228 -12.54 -6.88 4.09
CA GLY A 228 -13.36 -5.99 3.28
C GLY A 228 -13.40 -4.54 3.77
N ASP A 229 -12.71 -4.21 4.87
CA ASP A 229 -12.70 -2.84 5.40
C ASP A 229 -12.08 -1.86 4.41
N ILE A 230 -12.78 -0.74 4.20
CA ILE A 230 -12.30 0.37 3.39
C ILE A 230 -11.35 1.22 4.24
N ILE A 231 -10.13 1.38 3.75
CA ILE A 231 -9.08 2.15 4.39
C ILE A 231 -9.38 3.65 4.21
N ARG A 232 -9.45 4.39 5.32
CA ARG A 232 -9.71 5.83 5.36
C ARG A 232 -8.61 6.58 6.11
#